data_AF-A0A5P2HGW9-F1
#
_entry.id   AF-A0A5P2HGW9-F1
#
_cell.length_a   1.000
_cell.length_b   1.000
_cell.length_c   1.000
_cell.angle_alpha   90.00
_cell.angle_beta   90.00
_cell.angle_gamma   90.00
#
_symmetry.space_group_name_H-M   'P 1'
#
loop_
_entity.id
_entity.type
_entity.pdbx_description
1 polymer ?
#
loop_
_entity_poly.entity_id
_entity_poly.type
_entity_poly.pdbx_seq_one_letter_code
_entity_poly.pdbx_strand_id
1 'polypeptide(L)'
;MRRQRGITIADLSRMVGMAAQNLSAILRGKKDSRASTFEALAAAMDAEWVMVPRERLMEVRQVLEGKGAGPDRAARSSLDVFLSPGREPAE
;
A
#
# COMPACT_ATOMS: atom_id res chain seq x y z
N MET A 1 3.63 -5.49 -6.01
CA MET A 1 2.17 -5.66 -6.11
C MET A 1 1.76 -6.94 -6.86
N ARG A 2 1.67 -7.00 -8.20
CA ARG A 2 1.26 -8.23 -8.95
C ARG A 2 2.08 -9.50 -8.64
N ARG A 3 3.41 -9.42 -8.81
CA ARG A 3 4.34 -10.55 -8.56
C ARG A 3 4.38 -10.95 -7.09
N GLN A 4 4.23 -9.98 -6.17
CA GLN A 4 4.19 -10.22 -4.73
C GLN A 4 2.90 -10.90 -4.28
N ARG A 5 1.78 -10.71 -5.00
CA ARG A 5 0.49 -11.35 -4.73
C ARG A 5 0.20 -12.59 -5.58
N GLY A 6 1.15 -13.04 -6.42
CA GLY A 6 0.98 -14.20 -7.30
C GLY A 6 -0.04 -14.03 -8.45
N ILE A 7 -0.55 -12.82 -8.69
CA ILE A 7 -1.63 -12.57 -9.66
C ILE A 7 -1.06 -12.50 -11.08
N THR A 8 -1.55 -13.36 -12.00
CA THR A 8 -1.13 -13.40 -13.42
C THR A 8 -1.93 -12.42 -14.27
N ILE A 9 -1.46 -12.09 -15.49
CA ILE A 9 -2.08 -11.00 -16.28
C ILE A 9 -3.44 -11.46 -16.82
N ALA A 10 -3.55 -12.77 -17.04
CA ALA A 10 -4.81 -13.44 -17.32
C ALA A 10 -5.81 -13.27 -16.17
N ASP A 11 -5.36 -13.32 -14.91
CA ASP A 11 -6.26 -13.13 -13.76
C ASP A 11 -6.83 -11.72 -13.69
N LEU A 12 -5.98 -10.70 -13.84
CA LEU A 12 -6.45 -9.31 -13.89
C LEU A 12 -7.33 -9.03 -15.11
N SER A 13 -6.99 -9.60 -16.26
CA SER A 13 -7.82 -9.51 -17.45
C SER A 13 -9.22 -10.07 -17.24
N ARG A 14 -9.34 -11.19 -16.53
CA ARG A 14 -10.64 -11.77 -16.16
C ARG A 14 -11.40 -10.87 -15.18
N MET A 15 -10.72 -10.37 -14.15
CA MET A 15 -11.35 -9.52 -13.13
C MET A 15 -11.83 -8.18 -13.68
N VAL A 16 -11.07 -7.56 -14.58
CA VAL A 16 -11.39 -6.23 -15.17
C VAL A 16 -12.25 -6.37 -16.44
N GLY A 17 -12.51 -7.59 -16.92
CA GLY A 17 -13.27 -7.84 -18.14
C GLY A 17 -12.57 -7.33 -19.41
N MET A 18 -11.23 -7.38 -19.45
CA MET A 18 -10.41 -6.81 -20.52
C MET A 18 -9.42 -7.82 -21.09
N ALA A 19 -9.30 -7.88 -22.43
CA ALA A 19 -8.31 -8.72 -23.10
C ALA A 19 -6.87 -8.47 -22.59
N ALA A 20 -6.11 -9.54 -22.37
CA ALA A 20 -4.76 -9.48 -21.79
C ALA A 20 -3.77 -8.61 -22.59
N GLN A 21 -3.87 -8.62 -23.92
CA GLN A 21 -3.04 -7.75 -24.76
C GLN A 21 -3.35 -6.27 -24.54
N ASN A 22 -4.63 -5.91 -24.41
CA ASN A 22 -5.06 -4.54 -24.11
C ASN A 22 -4.59 -4.11 -22.73
N LEU A 23 -4.84 -4.92 -21.69
CA LEU A 23 -4.38 -4.62 -20.34
C LEU A 23 -2.85 -4.45 -20.30
N SER A 24 -2.11 -5.29 -21.03
CA SER A 24 -0.66 -5.21 -21.11
C SER A 24 -0.17 -3.94 -21.82
N ALA A 25 -0.87 -3.46 -22.84
CA ALA A 25 -0.55 -2.19 -23.51
C ALA A 25 -0.75 -0.99 -22.57
N ILE A 26 -1.83 -1.00 -21.79
CA ILE A 26 -2.18 0.04 -20.82
C ILE A 26 -1.14 0.12 -19.70
N LEU A 27 -0.80 -1.02 -19.10
CA LEU A 27 0.21 -1.08 -18.03
C LEU A 27 1.62 -0.64 -18.48
N ARG A 28 1.90 -0.70 -19.79
CA ARG A 28 3.15 -0.22 -20.39
C ARG A 28 3.08 1.25 -20.85
N GLY A 29 1.96 1.94 -20.63
CA GLY A 29 1.75 3.30 -21.10
C GLY A 29 1.68 3.43 -22.63
N LYS A 30 1.48 2.31 -23.37
CA LYS A 30 1.39 2.31 -24.83
C LYS A 30 -0.02 2.65 -25.35
N LYS A 31 -0.99 2.79 -24.45
CA LYS A 31 -2.38 3.11 -24.76
C LYS A 31 -2.96 3.97 -23.65
N ASP A 32 -3.54 5.11 -24.03
CA ASP A 32 -4.29 5.94 -23.09
C ASP A 32 -5.49 5.17 -22.55
N SER A 33 -5.67 5.24 -21.24
CA SER A 33 -6.76 4.61 -20.52
C SER A 33 -7.52 5.62 -19.71
N ARG A 34 -8.83 5.39 -19.62
CA ARG A 34 -9.70 6.19 -18.77
C ARG A 34 -9.34 5.92 -17.31
N ALA A 35 -9.53 6.92 -16.44
CA ALA A 35 -9.38 6.79 -15.00
C ALA A 35 -10.12 5.55 -14.44
N SER A 36 -11.33 5.29 -14.95
CA SER A 36 -12.14 4.12 -14.59
C SER A 36 -11.45 2.76 -14.82
N THR A 37 -10.50 2.68 -15.74
CA THR A 37 -9.70 1.46 -15.95
C THR A 37 -8.67 1.28 -14.82
N PHE A 38 -8.07 2.36 -14.33
CA PHE A 38 -7.16 2.32 -13.20
C PHE A 38 -7.90 2.03 -11.89
N GLU A 39 -9.10 2.57 -11.72
CA GLU A 39 -9.99 2.25 -10.59
C GLU A 39 -10.37 0.77 -10.57
N ALA A 40 -10.83 0.22 -11.70
CA ALA A 40 -11.18 -1.20 -11.81
C ALA A 40 -9.97 -2.11 -11.57
N LEU A 41 -8.79 -1.70 -12.04
CA LEU A 41 -7.55 -2.44 -11.80
C LEU A 41 -7.17 -2.43 -10.31
N ALA A 42 -7.28 -1.27 -9.64
CA ALA A 42 -7.01 -1.14 -8.22
C ALA A 42 -7.97 -2.03 -7.40
N ALA A 43 -9.28 -1.98 -7.70
CA ALA A 43 -10.27 -2.83 -7.07
C ALA A 43 -9.99 -4.33 -7.26
N ALA A 44 -9.64 -4.77 -8.48
CA ALA A 44 -9.24 -6.15 -8.76
C ALA A 44 -7.96 -6.58 -8.03
N MET A 45 -7.16 -5.61 -7.58
CA MET A 45 -5.93 -5.84 -6.83
C MET A 45 -6.10 -5.67 -5.33
N ASP A 46 -7.32 -5.44 -4.83
CA ASP A 46 -7.59 -5.07 -3.44
C ASP A 46 -6.69 -3.89 -3.00
N ALA A 47 -6.80 -2.81 -3.77
CA ALA A 47 -6.07 -1.57 -3.64
C ALA A 47 -6.95 -0.38 -4.07
N GLU A 48 -6.50 0.84 -3.78
CA GLU A 48 -7.17 2.07 -4.18
C GLU A 48 -6.27 2.90 -5.10
N TRP A 49 -6.87 3.50 -6.14
CA TRP A 49 -6.17 4.43 -7.02
C TRP A 49 -6.32 5.85 -6.47
N VAL A 50 -5.21 6.43 -6.00
CA VAL A 50 -5.21 7.75 -5.37
C VAL A 50 -4.25 8.71 -6.07
N MET A 51 -4.62 9.98 -6.08
CA MET A 51 -3.74 11.06 -6.51
C MET A 51 -2.88 11.52 -5.32
N VAL A 52 -1.57 11.54 -5.49
CA VAL A 52 -0.62 11.98 -4.45
C VAL A 52 0.03 13.29 -4.89
N PRO A 53 -0.10 14.37 -4.09
CA PRO A 53 0.65 15.61 -4.32
C PRO A 53 2.16 15.32 -4.36
N ARG A 54 2.88 15.93 -5.31
CA ARG A 54 4.30 15.61 -5.60
C ARG A 54 5.17 15.81 -4.36
N GLU A 55 4.92 16.87 -3.62
CA GLU A 55 5.58 17.26 -2.38
C GLU A 55 5.43 16.24 -1.24
N ARG A 56 4.39 15.40 -1.28
CA ARG A 56 4.13 14.34 -0.28
C ARG A 56 4.56 12.94 -0.73
N LEU A 57 5.04 12.79 -1.97
CA LEU A 57 5.33 11.47 -2.53
C LEU A 57 6.38 10.68 -1.72
N MET A 58 7.36 11.38 -1.14
CA MET A 58 8.39 10.74 -0.32
C MET A 58 7.85 10.20 1.01
N GLU A 59 6.94 10.94 1.66
CA GLU A 59 6.28 10.51 2.90
C GLU A 59 5.46 9.22 2.66
N VAL A 60 4.67 9.19 1.59
CA VAL A 60 3.86 8.01 1.22
C VAL A 60 4.75 6.79 0.99
N ARG A 61 5.89 6.94 0.29
CA ARG A 61 6.84 5.85 0.06
C ARG A 61 7.42 5.30 1.37
N GLN A 62 7.84 6.18 2.28
CA GLN A 62 8.39 5.76 3.56
C GLN A 62 7.38 4.97 4.39
N VAL A 63 6.12 5.42 4.43
CA VAL A 63 5.03 4.70 5.11
C VAL A 63 4.83 3.31 4.50
N LEU A 64 4.74 3.20 3.17
CA LEU A 64 4.55 1.92 2.48
C LEU A 64 5.76 0.97 2.63
N GLU A 65 6.96 1.50 2.80
CA GLU A 65 8.18 0.72 3.09
C GLU A 65 8.29 0.29 4.57
N GLY A 66 7.33 0.66 5.41
CA GLY A 66 7.37 0.40 6.85
C GLY A 66 8.39 1.25 7.61
N LYS A 67 8.96 2.28 6.96
CA LYS A 67 9.97 3.20 7.52
C LYS A 67 9.36 4.51 8.04
N GLY A 68 8.10 4.76 7.72
CA GLY A 68 7.36 5.99 8.06
C GLY A 68 6.49 5.89 9.31
N ALA A 69 6.56 4.78 10.06
CA ALA A 69 6.02 4.77 11.41
C ALA A 69 6.94 5.62 12.29
N GLY A 70 6.65 6.92 12.38
CA GLY A 70 7.03 7.70 13.57
C GLY A 70 6.58 6.95 14.83
N PRO A 71 7.20 7.23 16.01
CA PRO A 71 7.17 6.36 17.18
C PRO A 71 5.76 5.84 17.40
N ASP A 72 5.65 4.51 17.40
CA ASP A 72 4.43 3.78 17.64
C ASP A 72 3.74 4.42 18.86
N ARG A 73 2.67 5.20 18.63
CA ARG A 73 1.97 5.90 19.72
C ARG A 73 1.28 4.92 20.67
N ALA A 74 1.15 3.65 20.26
CA ALA A 74 0.69 2.57 21.11
C ALA A 74 1.84 1.86 21.85
N ALA A 75 3.10 2.02 21.41
CA ALA A 75 4.25 1.56 22.17
C ALA A 75 4.44 2.49 23.38
N ARG A 76 4.62 1.90 24.56
CA ARG A 76 5.00 2.64 25.77
C ARG A 76 6.24 3.47 25.44
N SER A 77 6.16 4.77 25.70
CA SER A 77 7.29 5.66 25.53
C SER A 77 8.44 5.15 26.39
N SER A 78 9.69 5.33 25.95
CA SER A 78 10.85 5.03 26.80
C SER A 78 10.74 5.75 28.14
N LEU A 79 10.15 6.95 28.17
CA LEU A 79 9.83 7.67 29.41
C LEU A 79 8.82 6.94 30.31
N ASP A 80 7.82 6.24 29.76
CA ASP A 80 6.84 5.46 30.54
C ASP A 80 7.48 4.23 31.19
N VAL A 81 8.45 3.62 30.52
CA VAL A 81 9.23 2.49 31.06
C VAL A 81 10.14 2.97 32.20
N PHE A 82 10.75 4.15 32.06
CA PHE A 82 11.65 4.72 33.07
C PHE A 82 10.91 5.32 34.29
N LEU A 83 9.67 5.78 34.14
CA LEU A 83 8.89 6.41 35.20
C LEU A 83 7.90 5.47 35.91
N SER A 84 7.83 4.19 35.50
CA SER A 84 7.01 3.19 36.20
C SER A 84 7.65 2.87 37.56
N PRO A 85 7.02 3.20 38.70
CA PRO A 85 7.56 2.84 40.00
C PRO A 85 7.63 1.32 40.10
N GLY A 86 8.81 0.82 40.46
CA GLY A 86 9.08 -0.60 40.63
C GLY A 86 8.02 -1.23 41.53
N ARG A 87 7.36 -2.28 41.01
CA ARG A 87 6.49 -3.13 41.81
C ARG A 87 7.37 -3.83 42.85
N GLU A 88 7.26 -3.42 44.10
CA GLU A 88 7.89 -4.13 45.21
C GLU A 88 7.41 -5.59 45.25
N PRO A 89 8.30 -6.56 45.46
CA PRO A 89 7.89 -7.94 45.73
C PRO A 89 7.26 -8.00 47.12
N ALA A 90 6.01 -8.47 47.19
CA ALA A 90 5.37 -8.82 48.44
C ALA A 90 6.03 -10.10 49.00
N GLU A 91 6.52 -10.03 50.24
CA GLU A 91 6.85 -11.19 51.08
C GLU A 91 5.63 -12.05 51.41
#